data_AF-A0A918CZ69-F1
#
_entry.id   AF-A0A918CZ69-F1
#
_cell.length_a   1.000
_cell.length_b   1.000
_cell.length_c   1.000
_cell.angle_alpha   90.00
_cell.angle_beta   90.00
_cell.angle_gamma   90.00
#
_symmetry.space_group_name_H-M   'P 1'
#
loop_
_entity.id
_entity.type
_entity.pdbx_description
1 polymer ?
#
loop_
_entity_poly.entity_id
_entity_poly.type
_entity_poly.pdbx_seq_one_letter_code
_entity_poly.pdbx_strand_id
1 'polypeptide(L)'
;MKNLKISFIVIVLLTFFIHAEKMEAASGQTYEVGANILHVREDPAGDATIIGLLNKGDKLTAFGEQYGWVQTYYGGSTAWVAKHHLIPTDSAVTTASSDQAATTKASESTTAGQITVTAPSVNIRSGPSLDHAVIAGSVQGETFNTISASGDWINIKLPNGDTGWIAAWLTSSSGTQTANMASTSETATETGTTQVASASTEQVQSSANGSLSGFNIVLDAGHGGKDPGAIGLSGVHEKDLVHQTTNTIAQVLRNYGATVIETRTSDYYLSLDERANLSNAYDTDAFISIHYNSFPIVSVQGINTFYYSDAGYQLGKHVHSNLSSTVPLTNRGLGQTGYKVLRNTDAPAILLELGFITNPYDLSVIQTADYQQTVAESIAQGLLNYFH
;
A
#
# COMPACT_ATOMS: atom_id res chain seq x y z
N MET A 1 -28.32 -82.46 -8.36
CA MET A 1 -28.35 -80.98 -8.33
C MET A 1 -26.94 -80.46 -8.07
N LYS A 2 -26.40 -79.60 -8.94
CA LYS A 2 -25.34 -78.60 -8.70
C LYS A 2 -24.94 -78.00 -10.05
N ASN A 3 -25.49 -76.84 -10.40
CA ASN A 3 -25.23 -76.19 -11.68
C ASN A 3 -23.98 -75.30 -11.55
N LEU A 4 -22.87 -75.70 -12.16
CA LEU A 4 -21.62 -74.95 -12.14
C LEU A 4 -21.70 -73.76 -13.11
N LYS A 5 -22.02 -72.56 -12.60
CA LYS A 5 -21.95 -71.32 -13.39
C LYS A 5 -20.49 -70.90 -13.55
N ILE A 6 -19.92 -71.11 -14.74
CA ILE A 6 -18.65 -70.51 -15.14
C ILE A 6 -18.90 -69.01 -15.36
N SER A 7 -18.22 -68.15 -14.61
CA SER A 7 -18.30 -66.70 -14.76
C SER A 7 -17.11 -66.19 -15.55
N PHE A 8 -17.37 -65.59 -16.71
CA PHE A 8 -16.33 -65.05 -17.59
C PHE A 8 -15.99 -63.63 -17.15
N ILE A 9 -14.81 -63.44 -16.54
CA ILE A 9 -14.33 -62.11 -16.14
C ILE A 9 -13.72 -61.44 -17.37
N VAL A 10 -14.42 -60.46 -17.93
CA VAL A 10 -13.89 -59.60 -19.01
C VAL A 10 -12.97 -58.56 -18.38
N ILE A 11 -11.66 -58.77 -18.51
CA ILE A 11 -10.65 -57.77 -18.11
C ILE A 11 -10.61 -56.68 -19.18
N VAL A 12 -11.29 -55.56 -18.92
CA VAL A 12 -11.17 -54.35 -19.74
C VAL A 12 -9.83 -53.69 -19.44
N LEU A 13 -8.83 -53.94 -20.30
CA LEU A 13 -7.50 -53.36 -20.15
C LEU A 13 -7.54 -51.87 -20.57
N LEU A 14 -7.73 -50.98 -19.61
CA LEU A 14 -7.82 -49.54 -19.87
C LEU A 14 -6.43 -48.97 -20.18
N THR A 15 -6.07 -48.89 -21.46
CA THR A 15 -4.81 -48.29 -21.91
C THR A 15 -4.85 -46.78 -21.72
N PHE A 16 -4.29 -46.29 -20.61
CA PHE A 16 -4.02 -44.88 -20.41
C PHE A 16 -3.00 -44.39 -21.46
N PHE A 17 -3.49 -43.72 -22.50
CA PHE A 17 -2.65 -42.89 -23.34
C PHE A 17 -2.18 -41.70 -22.51
N ILE A 18 -0.93 -41.77 -22.04
CA ILE A 18 -0.23 -40.62 -21.45
C ILE A 18 -0.10 -39.56 -22.54
N HIS A 19 -1.07 -38.65 -22.58
CA HIS A 19 -0.92 -37.41 -23.31
C HIS A 19 0.09 -36.57 -22.53
N ALA A 20 1.29 -36.46 -23.06
CA ALA A 20 2.21 -35.43 -22.61
C ALA A 20 1.61 -34.08 -23.03
N GLU A 21 0.83 -33.48 -22.13
CA GLU A 21 0.36 -32.12 -22.32
C GLU A 21 1.58 -31.22 -22.48
N LYS A 22 1.70 -30.67 -23.69
CA LYS A 22 2.80 -29.81 -24.09
C LYS A 22 2.61 -28.50 -23.33
N MET A 23 3.24 -28.38 -22.16
CA MET A 23 3.20 -27.16 -21.35
C MET A 23 3.67 -25.98 -22.20
N GLU A 24 2.72 -25.16 -22.64
CA GLU A 24 3.04 -23.84 -23.15
C GLU A 24 3.50 -23.01 -21.96
N ALA A 25 4.65 -22.34 -22.11
CA ALA A 25 5.10 -21.40 -21.10
C ALA A 25 4.07 -20.27 -21.02
N ALA A 26 3.39 -20.16 -19.87
CA ALA A 26 2.55 -19.01 -19.58
C ALA A 26 3.38 -17.74 -19.80
N SER A 27 2.77 -16.70 -20.39
CA SER A 27 3.41 -15.42 -20.71
C SER A 27 3.70 -14.61 -19.44
N GLY A 28 4.62 -15.12 -18.62
CA GLY A 28 4.94 -14.58 -17.32
C GLY A 28 5.87 -13.38 -17.40
N GLN A 29 5.63 -12.40 -16.53
CA GLN A 29 6.52 -11.26 -16.38
C GLN A 29 7.89 -11.77 -15.93
N THR A 30 8.96 -11.34 -16.62
CA THR A 30 10.32 -11.64 -16.18
C THR A 30 10.77 -10.59 -15.17
N TYR A 31 11.44 -11.06 -14.12
CA TYR A 31 11.98 -10.25 -13.04
C TYR A 31 13.46 -10.57 -12.83
N GLU A 32 14.21 -9.59 -12.35
CA GLU A 32 15.57 -9.73 -11.83
C GLU A 32 15.56 -9.57 -10.31
N VAL A 33 16.33 -10.39 -9.60
CA VAL A 33 16.39 -10.36 -8.13
C VAL A 33 17.26 -9.17 -7.68
N GLY A 34 16.67 -8.23 -6.93
CA GLY A 34 17.37 -7.05 -6.42
C GLY A 34 18.07 -7.26 -5.06
N ALA A 35 17.62 -8.25 -4.28
CA ALA A 35 18.19 -8.61 -2.98
C ALA A 35 19.45 -9.46 -3.12
N ASN A 36 20.39 -9.33 -2.17
CA ASN A 36 21.65 -10.08 -2.18
C ASN A 36 21.43 -11.60 -2.14
N ILE A 37 20.48 -12.06 -1.33
CA ILE A 37 19.97 -13.44 -1.27
C ILE A 37 18.44 -13.35 -1.16
N LEU A 38 17.73 -14.19 -1.93
CA LEU A 38 16.28 -14.32 -1.94
C LEU A 38 15.90 -15.78 -1.67
N HIS A 39 15.12 -16.02 -0.62
CA HIS A 39 14.64 -17.35 -0.27
C HIS A 39 13.52 -17.81 -1.21
N VAL A 40 13.67 -19.01 -1.76
CA VAL A 40 12.68 -19.70 -2.58
C VAL A 40 11.93 -20.72 -1.73
N ARG A 41 10.59 -20.70 -1.76
CA ARG A 41 9.74 -21.43 -0.81
C ARG A 41 8.66 -22.29 -1.47
N GLU A 42 8.14 -23.25 -0.70
CA GLU A 42 7.04 -24.14 -1.12
C GLU A 42 5.69 -23.43 -1.21
N ASP A 43 5.45 -22.45 -0.33
CA ASP A 43 4.20 -21.69 -0.19
C ASP A 43 4.45 -20.17 -0.11
N PRO A 44 3.45 -19.32 -0.40
CA PRO A 44 3.54 -17.86 -0.36
C PRO A 44 3.48 -17.30 1.08
N ALA A 45 4.43 -17.69 1.94
CA ALA A 45 4.49 -17.24 3.35
C ALA A 45 5.93 -17.13 3.90
N GLY A 46 6.14 -16.18 4.83
CA GLY A 46 7.44 -15.94 5.48
C GLY A 46 7.92 -17.07 6.41
N ASP A 47 7.00 -17.91 6.88
CA ASP A 47 7.26 -19.11 7.68
C ASP A 47 7.21 -20.43 6.88
N ALA A 48 7.00 -20.40 5.55
CA ALA A 48 7.02 -21.58 4.69
C ALA A 48 8.44 -22.15 4.47
N THR A 49 8.52 -23.47 4.19
CA THR A 49 9.78 -24.19 3.92
C THR A 49 10.62 -23.50 2.86
N ILE A 50 11.92 -23.31 3.13
CA ILE A 50 12.89 -22.82 2.15
C ILE A 50 13.44 -24.03 1.38
N ILE A 51 13.20 -24.06 0.07
CA ILE A 51 13.64 -25.11 -0.86
C ILE A 51 14.76 -24.65 -1.81
N GLY A 52 15.11 -23.37 -1.77
CA GLY A 52 16.12 -22.81 -2.65
C GLY A 52 16.56 -21.39 -2.30
N LEU A 53 17.56 -20.92 -3.02
CA LEU A 53 18.08 -19.57 -2.94
C LEU A 53 18.24 -19.02 -4.37
N LEU A 54 17.94 -17.74 -4.54
CA LEU A 54 18.38 -16.93 -5.67
C LEU A 54 19.27 -15.80 -5.15
N ASN A 55 20.15 -15.27 -6.01
CA ASN A 55 21.14 -14.24 -5.71
C ASN A 55 20.79 -12.96 -6.48
N LYS A 56 21.40 -11.84 -6.09
CA LYS A 56 21.24 -10.58 -6.82
C LYS A 56 21.65 -10.73 -8.31
N GLY A 57 20.77 -10.31 -9.21
CA GLY A 57 20.94 -10.44 -10.65
C GLY A 57 20.43 -11.76 -11.25
N ASP A 58 20.04 -12.75 -10.44
CA ASP A 58 19.35 -13.94 -10.95
C ASP A 58 17.99 -13.55 -11.55
N LYS A 59 17.55 -14.27 -12.59
CA LYS A 59 16.32 -13.95 -13.33
C LYS A 59 15.30 -15.08 -13.24
N LEU A 60 14.04 -14.70 -13.09
CA LEU A 60 12.92 -15.62 -12.95
C LEU A 60 11.70 -15.15 -13.75
N THR A 61 10.90 -16.11 -14.20
CA THR A 61 9.61 -15.85 -14.86
C THR A 61 8.48 -16.07 -13.86
N ALA A 62 7.69 -15.04 -13.60
CA ALA A 62 6.55 -15.09 -12.69
C ALA A 62 5.25 -15.38 -13.46
N PHE A 63 4.52 -16.42 -13.08
CA PHE A 63 3.26 -16.83 -13.73
C PHE A 63 2.04 -16.85 -12.81
N GLY A 64 2.21 -16.45 -11.55
CA GLY A 64 1.15 -16.26 -10.56
C GLY A 64 1.58 -15.29 -9.48
N GLU A 65 0.62 -14.74 -8.72
CA GLU A 65 0.88 -13.84 -7.60
C GLU A 65 -0.17 -14.01 -6.51
N GLN A 66 0.26 -14.17 -5.25
CA GLN A 66 -0.59 -14.30 -4.08
C GLN A 66 0.10 -13.69 -2.84
N TYR A 67 -0.62 -12.92 -2.04
CA TYR A 67 -0.17 -12.39 -0.73
C TYR A 67 1.19 -11.65 -0.74
N GLY A 68 1.57 -11.02 -1.85
CA GLY A 68 2.88 -10.35 -2.01
C GLY A 68 4.03 -11.26 -2.46
N TRP A 69 3.75 -12.50 -2.83
CA TRP A 69 4.69 -13.48 -3.40
C TRP A 69 4.35 -13.73 -4.87
N VAL A 70 5.36 -13.88 -5.72
CA VAL A 70 5.17 -14.39 -7.09
C VAL A 70 5.47 -15.88 -7.16
N GLN A 71 4.69 -16.58 -7.99
CA GLN A 71 4.90 -17.99 -8.31
C GLN A 71 5.84 -18.11 -9.51
N THR A 72 6.86 -18.94 -9.37
CA THR A 72 7.88 -19.22 -10.39
C THR A 72 8.26 -20.71 -10.39
N TYR A 73 9.21 -21.12 -11.24
CA TYR A 73 9.73 -22.48 -11.28
C TYR A 73 11.13 -22.54 -10.66
N TYR A 74 11.35 -23.48 -9.74
CA TYR A 74 12.66 -23.76 -9.15
C TYR A 74 12.87 -25.28 -9.07
N GLY A 75 14.03 -25.77 -9.52
CA GLY A 75 14.33 -27.20 -9.58
C GLY A 75 13.40 -28.03 -10.49
N GLY A 76 12.55 -27.39 -11.30
CA GLY A 76 11.49 -28.05 -12.08
C GLY A 76 10.14 -28.18 -11.36
N SER A 77 10.00 -27.65 -10.14
CA SER A 77 8.74 -27.57 -9.39
C SER A 77 8.25 -26.12 -9.28
N THR A 78 6.96 -25.93 -9.04
CA THR A 78 6.39 -24.61 -8.69
C THR A 78 6.91 -24.17 -7.32
N ALA A 79 7.32 -22.91 -7.21
CA ALA A 79 7.84 -22.31 -5.98
C ALA A 79 7.45 -20.83 -5.87
N TRP A 80 7.63 -20.25 -4.69
CA TRP A 80 7.27 -18.87 -4.39
C TRP A 80 8.49 -18.06 -3.93
N VAL A 81 8.52 -16.78 -4.31
CA VAL A 81 9.48 -15.78 -3.83
C VAL A 81 8.80 -14.45 -3.54
N ALA A 82 9.28 -13.70 -2.55
CA ALA A 82 8.69 -12.44 -2.15
C ALA A 82 8.87 -11.35 -3.22
N LYS A 83 7.76 -10.78 -3.70
CA LYS A 83 7.74 -9.86 -4.85
C LYS A 83 8.50 -8.55 -4.58
N HIS A 84 8.55 -8.09 -3.34
CA HIS A 84 9.25 -6.85 -2.97
C HIS A 84 10.78 -6.91 -3.19
N HIS A 85 11.36 -8.11 -3.36
CA HIS A 85 12.78 -8.28 -3.70
C HIS A 85 13.04 -8.34 -5.21
N LEU A 86 12.04 -8.08 -6.06
CA LEU A 86 12.10 -8.28 -7.51
C LEU A 86 11.95 -6.97 -8.30
N ILE A 87 12.78 -6.84 -9.33
CA ILE A 87 12.81 -5.72 -10.27
C ILE A 87 12.21 -6.20 -11.60
N PRO A 88 11.11 -5.62 -12.11
CA PRO A 88 10.59 -5.98 -13.43
C PRO A 88 11.62 -5.73 -14.53
N THR A 89 11.77 -6.66 -15.47
CA THR A 89 12.62 -6.47 -16.66
C THR A 89 11.77 -6.38 -17.91
N ASP A 90 11.89 -5.28 -18.65
CA ASP A 90 11.20 -5.11 -19.93
C ASP A 90 11.69 -6.10 -20.99
N SER A 91 10.75 -6.77 -21.65
CA SER A 91 10.96 -7.57 -22.86
C SER A 91 9.61 -7.70 -23.57
N ALA A 92 9.50 -7.13 -24.77
CA ALA A 92 8.22 -6.87 -25.43
C ALA A 92 8.22 -7.29 -26.91
N VAL A 93 7.01 -7.37 -27.49
CA VAL A 93 6.67 -7.52 -28.93
C VAL A 93 6.87 -8.94 -29.51
N THR A 94 5.90 -9.63 -30.13
CA THR A 94 4.40 -9.64 -30.19
C THR A 94 3.99 -11.09 -30.64
N THR A 95 2.86 -11.54 -31.22
CA THR A 95 1.70 -10.94 -31.94
C THR A 95 0.57 -11.97 -32.16
N ALA A 96 -0.70 -11.53 -32.13
CA ALA A 96 -1.89 -12.11 -32.80
C ALA A 96 -2.36 -13.55 -32.41
N SER A 97 -3.67 -13.90 -32.41
CA SER A 97 -4.94 -13.12 -32.45
C SER A 97 -6.14 -14.04 -32.11
N SER A 98 -7.23 -13.47 -31.55
CA SER A 98 -8.67 -13.89 -31.64
C SER A 98 -9.04 -15.39 -31.56
N ASP A 99 -9.96 -15.80 -30.67
CA ASP A 99 -11.40 -15.53 -30.87
C ASP A 99 -12.27 -15.56 -29.58
N GLN A 100 -13.58 -15.28 -29.71
CA GLN A 100 -14.59 -15.21 -28.61
C GLN A 100 -15.35 -16.56 -28.39
N ALA A 101 -16.29 -16.76 -27.43
CA ALA A 101 -17.10 -15.81 -26.66
C ALA A 101 -17.73 -16.34 -25.34
N ALA A 102 -18.00 -15.38 -24.43
CA ALA A 102 -19.17 -15.17 -23.55
C ALA A 102 -19.91 -16.37 -22.91
N THR A 103 -20.31 -16.27 -21.63
CA THR A 103 -21.54 -15.57 -21.14
C THR A 103 -21.64 -15.73 -19.60
N THR A 104 -22.38 -15.00 -18.73
CA THR A 104 -23.17 -13.74 -18.70
C THR A 104 -23.58 -13.46 -17.22
N LYS A 105 -24.11 -12.31 -16.73
CA LYS A 105 -24.10 -10.86 -17.08
C LYS A 105 -25.23 -10.16 -16.29
N ALA A 106 -24.96 -9.14 -15.47
CA ALA A 106 -25.92 -8.09 -15.01
C ALA A 106 -25.22 -7.05 -14.12
N SER A 107 -25.62 -5.77 -14.04
CA SER A 107 -26.22 -4.87 -15.03
C SER A 107 -26.04 -3.43 -14.53
N GLU A 108 -25.46 -2.54 -15.34
CA GLU A 108 -25.13 -1.17 -14.92
C GLU A 108 -26.26 -0.15 -15.16
N SER A 109 -26.21 0.97 -14.44
CA SER A 109 -26.90 2.22 -14.82
C SER A 109 -25.90 3.15 -15.49
N THR A 110 -26.16 3.53 -16.74
CA THR A 110 -25.20 4.28 -17.56
C THR A 110 -25.35 5.79 -17.39
N THR A 111 -24.31 6.45 -16.88
CA THR A 111 -24.21 7.93 -16.89
C THR A 111 -22.96 8.32 -17.67
N ALA A 112 -23.14 8.68 -18.94
CA ALA A 112 -22.07 9.10 -19.83
C ALA A 112 -21.76 10.58 -19.61
N GLY A 113 -20.65 10.86 -18.93
CA GLY A 113 -20.07 12.18 -18.74
C GLY A 113 -18.55 12.12 -18.90
N GLN A 114 -17.88 13.21 -18.55
CA GLN A 114 -16.41 13.27 -18.53
C GLN A 114 -15.93 13.81 -17.19
N ILE A 115 -14.96 13.11 -16.60
CA ILE A 115 -14.22 13.57 -15.43
C ILE A 115 -12.86 14.15 -15.83
N THR A 116 -12.34 15.03 -14.98
CA THR A 116 -10.95 15.48 -14.97
C THR A 116 -10.31 15.04 -13.67
N VAL A 117 -9.09 14.51 -13.69
CA VAL A 117 -8.34 14.14 -12.48
C VAL A 117 -7.81 15.39 -11.78
N THR A 118 -8.11 15.54 -10.49
CA THR A 118 -7.76 16.74 -9.71
C THR A 118 -6.54 16.55 -8.81
N ALA A 119 -6.18 15.32 -8.45
CA ALA A 119 -5.00 15.02 -7.65
C ALA A 119 -3.74 14.79 -8.52
N PRO A 120 -2.50 15.06 -8.02
CA PRO A 120 -1.25 14.91 -8.77
C PRO A 120 -1.07 13.53 -9.43
N SER A 121 -1.49 12.47 -8.75
CA SER A 121 -1.42 11.08 -9.22
C SER A 121 -2.59 10.27 -8.65
N VAL A 122 -3.23 9.43 -9.45
CA VAL A 122 -4.34 8.56 -9.04
C VAL A 122 -4.17 7.14 -9.58
N ASN A 123 -4.44 6.14 -8.74
CA ASN A 123 -4.48 4.74 -9.12
C ASN A 123 -5.85 4.36 -9.70
N ILE A 124 -5.86 3.80 -10.91
CA ILE A 124 -7.02 3.21 -11.57
C ILE A 124 -7.00 1.70 -11.32
N ARG A 125 -8.12 1.14 -10.86
CA ARG A 125 -8.21 -0.22 -10.30
C ARG A 125 -9.15 -1.14 -11.07
N SER A 126 -9.03 -2.44 -10.85
CA SER A 126 -9.90 -3.46 -11.46
C SER A 126 -11.33 -3.52 -10.91
N GLY A 127 -11.65 -2.77 -9.85
CA GLY A 127 -12.97 -2.72 -9.22
C GLY A 127 -13.10 -1.56 -8.23
N PRO A 128 -14.33 -1.28 -7.73
CA PRO A 128 -14.66 -0.11 -6.93
C PRO A 128 -14.27 -0.22 -5.43
N SER A 129 -13.02 -0.55 -5.14
CA SER A 129 -12.46 -0.45 -3.77
C SER A 129 -10.93 -0.32 -3.77
N LEU A 130 -10.35 -0.03 -2.61
CA LEU A 130 -8.89 0.02 -2.43
C LEU A 130 -8.22 -1.37 -2.44
N ASP A 131 -9.00 -2.44 -2.31
CA ASP A 131 -8.56 -3.85 -2.28
C ASP A 131 -8.41 -4.41 -3.70
N HIS A 132 -9.09 -3.81 -4.69
CA HIS A 132 -8.94 -4.16 -6.09
C HIS A 132 -7.56 -3.73 -6.64
N ALA A 133 -6.90 -4.64 -7.37
CA ALA A 133 -5.58 -4.41 -7.94
C ALA A 133 -5.54 -3.13 -8.81
N VAL A 134 -4.44 -2.37 -8.69
CA VAL A 134 -4.14 -1.24 -9.57
C VAL A 134 -3.77 -1.78 -10.95
N ILE A 135 -4.46 -1.29 -11.99
CA ILE A 135 -4.26 -1.71 -13.39
C ILE A 135 -3.66 -0.59 -14.25
N ALA A 136 -3.77 0.67 -13.83
CA ALA A 136 -3.11 1.81 -14.45
C ALA A 136 -2.93 2.95 -13.43
N GLY A 137 -2.02 3.87 -13.74
CA GLY A 137 -1.93 5.18 -13.08
C GLY A 137 -2.46 6.29 -13.98
N SER A 138 -2.79 7.43 -13.38
CA SER A 138 -3.19 8.67 -14.07
C SER A 138 -2.70 9.89 -13.28
N VAL A 139 -2.59 11.06 -13.93
CA VAL A 139 -2.06 12.30 -13.35
C VAL A 139 -3.03 13.48 -13.46
N GLN A 140 -2.77 14.54 -12.69
CA GLN A 140 -3.60 15.74 -12.66
C GLN A 140 -3.83 16.35 -14.05
N GLY A 141 -5.09 16.67 -14.35
CA GLY A 141 -5.52 17.26 -15.61
C GLY A 141 -5.86 16.24 -16.71
N GLU A 142 -5.58 14.95 -16.53
CA GLU A 142 -6.06 13.91 -17.45
C GLU A 142 -7.59 13.77 -17.36
N THR A 143 -8.22 13.43 -18.50
CA THR A 143 -9.68 13.33 -18.61
C THR A 143 -10.13 11.98 -19.13
N PHE A 144 -11.20 11.42 -18.55
CA PHE A 144 -11.75 10.13 -18.95
C PHE A 144 -13.27 10.18 -19.12
N ASN A 145 -13.78 9.39 -20.05
CA ASN A 145 -15.21 9.21 -20.26
C ASN A 145 -15.75 8.21 -19.23
N THR A 146 -16.82 8.58 -18.53
CA THR A 146 -17.46 7.74 -17.51
C THR A 146 -18.42 6.74 -18.14
N ILE A 147 -18.53 5.57 -17.52
CA ILE A 147 -19.40 4.46 -17.93
C ILE A 147 -20.53 4.29 -16.91
N SER A 148 -20.14 4.15 -15.64
CA SER A 148 -21.01 3.91 -14.49
C SER A 148 -20.34 4.43 -13.20
N ALA A 149 -21.03 4.31 -12.06
CA ALA A 149 -20.47 4.60 -10.74
C ALA A 149 -20.98 3.57 -9.72
N SER A 150 -20.20 3.33 -8.66
CA SER A 150 -20.52 2.38 -7.60
C SER A 150 -19.86 2.83 -6.30
N GLY A 151 -20.67 3.22 -5.31
CA GLY A 151 -20.17 3.95 -4.13
C GLY A 151 -19.39 5.19 -4.55
N ASP A 152 -18.26 5.43 -3.90
CA ASP A 152 -17.35 6.56 -4.17
C ASP A 152 -16.40 6.33 -5.36
N TRP A 153 -16.71 5.39 -6.26
CA TRP A 153 -15.88 5.02 -7.41
C TRP A 153 -16.61 5.20 -8.75
N ILE A 154 -15.87 5.65 -9.76
CA ILE A 154 -16.35 5.90 -11.12
C ILE A 154 -15.68 4.90 -12.06
N ASN A 155 -16.47 4.19 -12.87
CA ASN A 155 -15.95 3.34 -13.94
C ASN A 155 -15.65 4.21 -15.16
N ILE A 156 -14.43 4.13 -15.67
CA ILE A 156 -13.90 4.97 -16.75
C ILE A 156 -13.29 4.14 -17.88
N LYS A 157 -13.36 4.65 -19.11
CA LYS A 157 -12.72 4.02 -20.27
C LYS A 157 -11.27 4.50 -20.45
N LEU A 158 -10.35 3.55 -20.58
CA LEU A 158 -8.93 3.76 -20.80
C LEU A 158 -8.57 3.94 -22.29
N PRO A 159 -7.44 4.61 -22.63
CA PRO A 159 -7.04 4.84 -24.02
C PRO A 159 -6.78 3.57 -24.85
N ASN A 160 -6.40 2.47 -24.21
CA ASN A 160 -6.19 1.17 -24.86
C ASN A 160 -7.50 0.44 -25.22
N GLY A 161 -8.65 0.93 -24.72
CA GLY A 161 -9.98 0.35 -24.94
C GLY A 161 -10.60 -0.29 -23.71
N ASP A 162 -9.82 -0.59 -22.67
CA ASP A 162 -10.27 -1.26 -21.45
C ASP A 162 -11.06 -0.32 -20.52
N THR A 163 -11.49 -0.86 -19.38
CA THR A 163 -12.26 -0.15 -18.34
C THR A 163 -11.59 -0.30 -16.98
N GLY A 164 -11.60 0.76 -16.17
CA GLY A 164 -11.04 0.75 -14.83
C GLY A 164 -11.79 1.67 -13.88
N TRP A 165 -11.60 1.49 -12.58
CA TRP A 165 -12.29 2.24 -11.54
C TRP A 165 -11.37 3.29 -10.93
N ILE A 166 -11.83 4.54 -10.90
CA ILE A 166 -11.12 5.68 -10.32
C ILE A 166 -11.91 6.25 -9.15
N ALA A 167 -11.19 6.68 -8.10
CA ALA A 167 -11.76 7.27 -6.90
C ALA A 167 -12.43 8.62 -7.20
N ALA A 168 -13.74 8.74 -6.96
CA ALA A 168 -14.52 9.93 -7.32
C ALA A 168 -13.97 11.21 -6.67
N TRP A 169 -13.53 11.10 -5.41
CA TRP A 169 -13.00 12.22 -4.62
C TRP A 169 -11.66 12.78 -5.10
N LEU A 170 -11.00 12.11 -6.07
CA LEU A 170 -9.76 12.57 -6.72
C LEU A 170 -10.03 13.12 -8.14
N THR A 171 -11.29 13.45 -8.44
CA THR A 171 -11.76 13.88 -9.76
C THR A 171 -12.80 15.01 -9.69
N SER A 172 -13.04 15.69 -10.80
CA SER A 172 -14.11 16.68 -10.97
C SER A 172 -14.88 16.47 -12.27
N SER A 173 -16.21 16.42 -12.21
CA SER A 173 -17.09 16.19 -13.36
C SER A 173 -17.29 17.45 -14.21
N SER A 174 -16.83 17.43 -15.46
CA SER A 174 -16.99 18.53 -16.43
C SER A 174 -18.36 18.46 -17.11
N GLY A 175 -19.45 18.58 -16.34
CA GLY A 175 -20.81 18.55 -16.88
C GLY A 175 -21.91 18.74 -15.84
N THR A 176 -22.59 19.89 -15.90
CA THR A 176 -23.88 20.20 -15.25
C THR A 176 -23.89 20.21 -13.71
N GLN A 177 -23.94 21.41 -13.12
CA GLN A 177 -24.45 21.58 -11.77
C GLN A 177 -25.91 21.11 -11.69
N THR A 178 -26.24 20.26 -10.72
CA THR A 178 -27.58 20.24 -10.12
C THR A 178 -27.39 20.27 -8.61
N ALA A 179 -27.68 21.41 -7.99
CA ALA A 179 -27.64 21.52 -6.54
C ALA A 179 -28.74 20.66 -5.91
N ASN A 180 -28.48 20.09 -4.73
CA ASN A 180 -29.55 19.68 -3.84
C ASN A 180 -29.27 20.17 -2.41
N MET A 181 -29.50 21.47 -2.23
CA MET A 181 -29.53 22.12 -0.91
C MET A 181 -30.67 21.52 -0.08
N ALA A 182 -30.32 20.69 0.91
CA ALA A 182 -31.26 20.32 1.96
C ALA A 182 -31.46 21.53 2.90
N SER A 183 -32.52 22.30 2.66
CA SER A 183 -32.82 23.49 3.45
C SER A 183 -33.34 23.13 4.84
N THR A 184 -32.74 23.72 5.87
CA THR A 184 -33.40 24.01 7.15
C THR A 184 -33.26 25.49 7.45
N SER A 185 -34.22 26.29 6.95
CA SER A 185 -34.32 27.72 7.26
C SER A 185 -34.96 27.95 8.64
N GLU A 186 -34.25 28.64 9.52
CA GLU A 186 -34.88 29.57 10.46
C GLU A 186 -34.24 30.96 10.31
N THR A 187 -35.01 32.01 10.62
CA THR A 187 -34.80 33.36 10.10
C THR A 187 -34.69 34.40 11.21
N ALA A 188 -33.60 35.18 11.25
CA ALA A 188 -33.59 36.64 11.53
C ALA A 188 -32.17 37.23 11.57
N THR A 189 -31.88 38.52 11.37
CA THR A 189 -32.48 39.58 10.52
C THR A 189 -31.49 40.77 10.53
N GLU A 190 -30.89 41.11 9.37
CA GLU A 190 -30.14 42.37 9.10
C GLU A 190 -28.95 42.70 10.08
N THR A 191 -28.10 43.71 9.92
CA THR A 191 -27.94 44.83 8.96
C THR A 191 -26.43 45.12 8.81
N GLY A 192 -25.97 45.91 7.83
CA GLY A 192 -24.65 46.60 7.96
C GLY A 192 -23.70 46.57 6.76
N THR A 193 -23.98 47.43 5.78
CA THR A 193 -23.16 47.87 4.64
C THR A 193 -21.65 48.11 4.89
N THR A 194 -20.81 47.86 3.86
CA THR A 194 -19.76 48.75 3.26
C THR A 194 -18.42 48.05 2.96
N GLN A 195 -17.75 48.50 1.88
CA GLN A 195 -16.32 48.30 1.57
C GLN A 195 -15.43 48.91 2.69
N VAL A 196 -14.09 48.79 2.75
CA VAL A 196 -13.02 49.05 1.75
C VAL A 196 -11.72 48.35 2.20
N ALA A 197 -10.66 48.47 1.38
CA ALA A 197 -9.23 48.37 1.69
C ALA A 197 -8.55 47.02 1.37
N SER A 198 -7.98 46.98 0.18
CA SER A 198 -6.90 46.08 -0.22
C SER A 198 -5.68 46.20 0.72
N ALA A 199 -5.05 45.08 1.05
CA ALA A 199 -3.73 45.05 1.68
C ALA A 199 -2.86 43.91 1.11
N SER A 200 -1.60 44.24 0.86
CA SER A 200 -0.42 43.35 0.72
C SER A 200 -0.65 41.85 0.45
N THR A 201 -0.34 41.42 -0.77
CA THR A 201 0.09 40.05 -1.05
C THR A 201 1.45 39.80 -0.40
N GLU A 202 1.47 39.23 0.80
CA GLU A 202 2.72 38.73 1.37
C GLU A 202 3.17 37.48 0.60
N GLN A 203 4.31 37.61 -0.09
CA GLN A 203 5.02 36.50 -0.71
C GLN A 203 5.60 35.62 0.40
N VAL A 204 4.97 34.48 0.70
CA VAL A 204 5.60 33.46 1.55
C VAL A 204 6.85 32.96 0.83
N GLN A 205 8.02 33.36 1.35
CA GLN A 205 9.29 33.05 0.72
C GLN A 205 9.60 31.55 0.78
N SER A 206 10.04 30.99 -0.34
CA SER A 206 10.59 29.64 -0.39
C SER A 206 11.83 29.55 0.51
N SER A 207 11.77 28.69 1.51
CA SER A 207 12.80 28.50 2.53
C SER A 207 13.33 27.06 2.50
N ALA A 208 14.25 26.81 1.57
CA ALA A 208 15.12 25.63 1.53
C ALA A 208 14.42 24.26 1.66
N ASN A 209 13.61 23.88 0.67
CA ASN A 209 13.29 22.46 0.42
C ASN A 209 14.57 21.71 0.08
N GLY A 210 15.22 21.14 1.09
CA GLY A 210 16.26 20.13 0.90
C GLY A 210 15.68 18.88 0.24
N SER A 211 16.56 18.01 -0.26
CA SER A 211 16.17 16.72 -0.83
C SER A 211 16.66 15.57 0.06
N LEU A 212 15.91 14.47 0.04
CA LEU A 212 16.30 13.18 0.60
C LEU A 212 16.97 12.28 -0.47
N SER A 213 17.29 12.81 -1.64
CA SER A 213 17.99 12.08 -2.71
C SER A 213 19.36 11.59 -2.24
N GLY A 214 19.60 10.28 -2.43
CA GLY A 214 20.78 9.58 -1.95
C GLY A 214 20.56 8.78 -0.65
N PHE A 215 19.50 9.05 0.12
CA PHE A 215 19.20 8.33 1.35
C PHE A 215 18.22 7.16 1.13
N ASN A 216 18.51 6.04 1.78
CA ASN A 216 17.68 4.83 1.81
C ASN A 216 16.89 4.80 3.12
N ILE A 217 15.56 4.93 3.03
CA ILE A 217 14.65 4.93 4.18
C ILE A 217 13.84 3.63 4.16
N VAL A 218 13.91 2.87 5.26
CA VAL A 218 13.09 1.68 5.46
C VAL A 218 11.87 2.05 6.30
N LEU A 219 10.69 1.90 5.71
CA LEU A 219 9.41 2.07 6.39
C LEU A 219 8.86 0.70 6.79
N ASP A 220 8.62 0.52 8.09
CA ASP A 220 8.06 -0.72 8.62
C ASP A 220 6.59 -0.54 9.01
N ALA A 221 5.70 -0.99 8.13
CA ALA A 221 4.26 -1.04 8.43
C ALA A 221 4.00 -2.16 9.45
N GLY A 222 3.86 -1.78 10.72
CA GLY A 222 3.55 -2.69 11.84
C GLY A 222 2.41 -3.67 11.57
N HIS A 223 2.46 -4.82 12.26
CA HIS A 223 1.47 -5.91 12.16
C HIS A 223 1.27 -6.44 10.72
N GLY A 224 0.14 -7.08 10.43
CA GLY A 224 -0.21 -7.58 9.08
C GLY A 224 -0.62 -9.06 9.04
N GLY A 225 -1.47 -9.40 8.08
CA GLY A 225 -2.00 -10.74 7.86
C GLY A 225 -2.74 -11.28 9.09
N LYS A 226 -2.15 -12.31 9.70
CA LYS A 226 -2.66 -12.99 10.92
C LYS A 226 -2.52 -12.17 12.21
N ASP A 227 -1.78 -11.08 12.17
CA ASP A 227 -1.64 -10.14 13.28
C ASP A 227 -2.41 -8.84 12.97
N PRO A 228 -3.55 -8.56 13.64
CA PRO A 228 -4.32 -7.33 13.43
C PRO A 228 -3.70 -6.10 14.10
N GLY A 229 -2.72 -6.29 15.00
CA GLY A 229 -2.33 -5.26 15.97
C GLY A 229 -3.44 -4.98 16.98
N ALA A 230 -3.47 -3.75 17.51
CA ALA A 230 -4.57 -3.29 18.32
C ALA A 230 -5.90 -3.25 17.53
N ILE A 231 -7.00 -3.58 18.23
CA ILE A 231 -8.35 -3.40 17.71
C ILE A 231 -8.94 -2.18 18.43
N GLY A 232 -9.24 -1.13 17.66
CA GLY A 232 -9.78 0.12 18.15
C GLY A 232 -11.28 0.11 18.38
N LEU A 233 -11.81 1.29 18.70
CA LEU A 233 -13.27 1.49 18.78
C LEU A 233 -13.90 1.21 17.41
N SER A 234 -15.15 0.73 17.41
CA SER A 234 -15.86 0.29 16.19
C SER A 234 -15.21 -0.86 15.40
N GLY A 235 -14.15 -1.49 15.90
CA GLY A 235 -13.50 -2.65 15.27
C GLY A 235 -12.44 -2.32 14.22
N VAL A 236 -11.95 -1.08 14.16
CA VAL A 236 -10.83 -0.70 13.29
C VAL A 236 -9.56 -1.45 13.71
N HIS A 237 -8.90 -2.16 12.79
CA HIS A 237 -7.60 -2.79 13.09
C HIS A 237 -6.45 -1.80 12.86
N GLU A 238 -5.46 -1.84 13.74
CA GLU A 238 -4.22 -1.11 13.60
C GLU A 238 -3.50 -1.44 12.29
N LYS A 239 -3.40 -2.73 11.92
CA LYS A 239 -2.67 -3.17 10.72
C LYS A 239 -3.12 -2.49 9.40
N ASP A 240 -4.41 -2.14 9.32
CA ASP A 240 -5.04 -1.59 8.12
C ASP A 240 -4.73 -0.10 8.02
N LEU A 241 -4.93 0.62 9.14
CA LEU A 241 -4.65 2.05 9.27
C LEU A 241 -3.13 2.35 9.19
N VAL A 242 -2.30 1.49 9.80
CA VAL A 242 -0.84 1.53 9.68
C VAL A 242 -0.41 1.39 8.23
N HIS A 243 -0.99 0.45 7.47
CA HIS A 243 -0.65 0.27 6.06
C HIS A 243 -1.04 1.50 5.22
N GLN A 244 -2.26 2.01 5.40
CA GLN A 244 -2.73 3.23 4.73
C GLN A 244 -1.78 4.41 5.01
N THR A 245 -1.43 4.62 6.28
CA THR A 245 -0.53 5.71 6.71
C THR A 245 0.88 5.52 6.14
N THR A 246 1.41 4.30 6.15
CA THR A 246 2.75 3.99 5.63
C THR A 246 2.85 4.23 4.14
N ASN A 247 1.82 3.88 3.35
CA ASN A 247 1.76 4.14 1.92
C ASN A 247 1.85 5.65 1.62
N THR A 248 1.16 6.48 2.41
CA THR A 248 1.19 7.96 2.30
C THR A 248 2.58 8.51 2.63
N ILE A 249 3.20 8.03 3.72
CA ILE A 249 4.59 8.38 4.08
C ILE A 249 5.55 7.98 2.95
N ALA A 250 5.40 6.78 2.40
CA ALA A 250 6.25 6.26 1.32
C ALA A 250 6.15 7.12 0.05
N GLN A 251 4.95 7.57 -0.31
CA GLN A 251 4.76 8.47 -1.45
C GLN A 251 5.42 9.84 -1.22
N VAL A 252 5.24 10.45 -0.05
CA VAL A 252 5.85 11.75 0.27
C VAL A 252 7.38 11.65 0.29
N LEU A 253 7.96 10.66 0.98
CA LEU A 253 9.42 10.51 1.02
C LEU A 253 10.03 10.28 -0.38
N ARG A 254 9.36 9.53 -1.26
CA ARG A 254 9.73 9.40 -2.69
C ARG A 254 9.67 10.74 -3.43
N ASN A 255 8.66 11.58 -3.17
CA ASN A 255 8.56 12.93 -3.77
C ASN A 255 9.69 13.88 -3.31
N TYR A 256 10.20 13.72 -2.07
CA TYR A 256 11.39 14.44 -1.58
C TYR A 256 12.71 13.85 -2.12
N GLY A 257 12.65 12.74 -2.84
CA GLY A 257 13.78 12.09 -3.53
C GLY A 257 14.34 10.84 -2.84
N ALA A 258 13.80 10.41 -1.71
CA ALA A 258 14.31 9.26 -0.96
C ALA A 258 14.10 7.93 -1.71
N THR A 259 15.07 7.03 -1.58
CA THR A 259 14.86 5.61 -1.91
C THR A 259 14.08 4.98 -0.75
N VAL A 260 12.79 4.68 -0.96
CA VAL A 260 11.94 4.11 0.09
C VAL A 260 11.74 2.62 -0.12
N ILE A 261 12.19 1.83 0.85
CA ILE A 261 11.95 0.40 0.97
C ILE A 261 10.85 0.20 2.02
N GLU A 262 9.85 -0.63 1.74
CA GLU A 262 8.73 -0.90 2.66
C GLU A 262 8.79 -2.36 3.11
N THR A 263 8.69 -2.65 4.42
CA THR A 263 8.77 -4.04 4.91
C THR A 263 7.63 -4.89 4.36
N ARG A 264 6.40 -4.34 4.34
CA ARG A 264 5.25 -4.91 3.65
C ARG A 264 4.49 -3.86 2.84
N THR A 265 4.16 -4.22 1.61
CA THR A 265 3.38 -3.42 0.64
C THR A 265 1.93 -3.90 0.50
N SER A 266 1.48 -4.80 1.38
CA SER A 266 0.11 -5.34 1.42
C SER A 266 -0.19 -5.98 2.79
N ASP A 267 -1.33 -6.64 2.93
CA ASP A 267 -1.75 -7.32 4.16
C ASP A 267 -1.17 -8.75 4.26
N TYR A 268 0.11 -8.84 4.60
CA TYR A 268 0.77 -10.10 4.98
C TYR A 268 1.54 -9.95 6.30
N TYR A 269 1.72 -11.08 6.98
CA TYR A 269 2.46 -11.13 8.23
C TYR A 269 3.97 -11.14 7.99
N LEU A 270 4.69 -10.35 8.78
CA LEU A 270 6.14 -10.44 8.95
C LEU A 270 6.49 -10.45 10.43
N SER A 271 7.40 -11.36 10.81
CA SER A 271 7.97 -11.40 12.15
C SER A 271 8.86 -10.19 12.44
N LEU A 272 9.13 -9.96 13.72
CA LEU A 272 9.99 -8.85 14.16
C LEU A 272 11.46 -9.02 13.75
N ASP A 273 11.90 -10.24 13.42
CA ASP A 273 13.24 -10.49 12.87
C ASP A 273 13.28 -10.22 11.37
N GLU A 274 12.26 -10.62 10.59
CA GLU A 274 12.21 -10.35 9.15
C GLU A 274 12.25 -8.84 8.85
N ARG A 275 11.56 -8.01 9.65
CA ARG A 275 11.55 -6.55 9.51
C ARG A 275 12.93 -5.92 9.72
N ALA A 276 13.65 -6.35 10.77
CA ALA A 276 14.99 -5.87 11.08
C ALA A 276 16.03 -6.42 10.08
N ASN A 277 15.96 -7.71 9.75
CA ASN A 277 16.84 -8.35 8.76
C ASN A 277 16.67 -7.73 7.37
N LEU A 278 15.46 -7.34 6.98
CA LEU A 278 15.21 -6.58 5.75
C LEU A 278 15.93 -5.23 5.82
N SER A 279 15.81 -4.49 6.92
CA SER A 279 16.51 -3.21 7.09
C SER A 279 18.04 -3.35 7.00
N ASN A 280 18.61 -4.43 7.57
CA ASN A 280 20.06 -4.66 7.57
C ASN A 280 20.56 -5.30 6.26
N ALA A 281 19.67 -5.69 5.34
CA ALA A 281 20.02 -6.20 4.01
C ALA A 281 20.18 -5.10 2.95
N TYR A 282 19.88 -3.85 3.29
CA TYR A 282 20.09 -2.65 2.49
C TYR A 282 21.00 -1.66 3.25
N ASP A 283 21.65 -0.76 2.51
CA ASP A 283 22.46 0.34 3.06
C ASP A 283 21.55 1.43 3.67
N THR A 284 20.83 1.11 4.74
CA THR A 284 19.72 1.91 5.30
C THR A 284 20.22 3.07 6.18
N ASP A 285 19.80 4.29 5.86
CA ASP A 285 20.13 5.50 6.62
C ASP A 285 19.17 5.81 7.77
N ALA A 286 17.90 5.38 7.64
CA ALA A 286 16.90 5.46 8.71
C ALA A 286 15.85 4.34 8.59
N PHE A 287 15.53 3.72 9.72
CA PHE A 287 14.42 2.77 9.88
C PHE A 287 13.29 3.41 10.70
N ILE A 288 12.07 3.40 10.17
CA ILE A 288 10.90 4.02 10.78
C ILE A 288 9.75 3.01 10.79
N SER A 289 9.48 2.42 11.96
CA SER A 289 8.32 1.57 12.19
C SER A 289 7.08 2.41 12.53
N ILE A 290 5.92 2.06 11.96
CA ILE A 290 4.68 2.83 12.00
C ILE A 290 3.61 2.02 12.74
N HIS A 291 3.03 2.62 13.78
CA HIS A 291 2.07 1.99 14.71
C HIS A 291 1.00 2.98 15.20
N TYR A 292 -0.10 2.45 15.75
CA TYR A 292 -1.13 3.23 16.44
C TYR A 292 -1.45 2.60 17.80
N ASN A 293 -1.25 3.37 18.85
CA ASN A 293 -1.18 2.88 20.22
C ASN A 293 -2.54 2.41 20.74
N SER A 294 -2.53 1.63 21.82
CA SER A 294 -3.73 1.13 22.48
C SER A 294 -3.55 1.09 23.99
N PHE A 295 -4.55 1.59 24.71
CA PHE A 295 -4.54 1.58 26.16
C PHE A 295 -5.93 1.27 26.74
N PRO A 296 -6.03 0.50 27.84
CA PRO A 296 -7.32 0.16 28.47
C PRO A 296 -8.11 1.37 29.01
N ILE A 297 -7.43 2.47 29.32
CA ILE A 297 -8.06 3.73 29.73
C ILE A 297 -8.22 4.61 28.49
N VAL A 298 -9.44 4.67 27.95
CA VAL A 298 -9.78 5.35 26.68
C VAL A 298 -9.52 6.86 26.65
N SER A 299 -9.20 7.50 27.77
CA SER A 299 -8.78 8.91 27.83
C SER A 299 -7.26 9.11 27.65
N VAL A 300 -6.47 8.04 27.52
CA VAL A 300 -5.06 8.14 27.13
C VAL A 300 -4.99 8.36 25.63
N GLN A 301 -4.31 9.44 25.23
CA GLN A 301 -4.25 9.96 23.88
C GLN A 301 -2.89 10.61 23.59
N GLY A 302 -2.59 10.85 22.31
CA GLY A 302 -1.42 11.55 21.83
C GLY A 302 -0.36 10.70 21.12
N ILE A 303 0.64 11.36 20.53
CA ILE A 303 1.74 10.68 19.82
C ILE A 303 2.94 10.40 20.73
N ASN A 304 3.61 9.26 20.51
CA ASN A 304 4.91 8.92 21.09
C ASN A 304 5.91 8.56 19.99
N THR A 305 7.20 8.78 20.23
CA THR A 305 8.28 8.22 19.39
C THR A 305 9.23 7.42 20.25
N PHE A 306 9.45 6.17 19.87
CA PHE A 306 10.27 5.20 20.58
C PHE A 306 11.60 4.95 19.86
N TYR A 307 12.67 4.80 20.63
CA TYR A 307 14.02 4.53 20.15
C TYR A 307 14.73 3.53 21.07
N TYR A 308 15.87 2.99 20.63
CA TYR A 308 16.72 2.11 21.45
C TYR A 308 18.14 2.65 21.60
N SER A 309 18.83 2.92 20.49
CA SER A 309 20.22 3.42 20.45
C SER A 309 20.30 4.94 20.47
N ASP A 310 21.50 5.48 20.74
CA ASP A 310 21.77 6.93 20.68
C ASP A 310 21.56 7.51 19.27
N ALA A 311 21.80 6.71 18.23
CA ALA A 311 21.49 7.09 16.84
C ALA A 311 19.98 7.19 16.62
N GLY A 312 19.21 6.20 17.10
CA GLY A 312 17.75 6.24 17.12
C GLY A 312 17.20 7.42 17.94
N TYR A 313 17.88 7.83 19.01
CA TYR A 313 17.52 9.04 19.76
C TYR A 313 17.66 10.32 18.93
N GLN A 314 18.76 10.50 18.18
CA GLN A 314 18.92 11.70 17.35
C GLN A 314 17.91 11.74 16.19
N LEU A 315 17.71 10.61 15.48
CA LEU A 315 16.67 10.48 14.45
C LEU A 315 15.29 10.79 15.04
N GLY A 316 14.94 10.13 16.14
CA GLY A 316 13.65 10.29 16.82
C GLY A 316 13.42 11.70 17.32
N LYS A 317 14.44 12.38 17.85
CA LYS A 317 14.37 13.78 18.29
C LYS A 317 13.97 14.72 17.14
N HIS A 318 14.52 14.55 15.96
CA HIS A 318 14.27 15.45 14.83
C HIS A 318 12.90 15.14 14.18
N VAL A 319 12.55 13.86 14.00
CA VAL A 319 11.23 13.44 13.50
C VAL A 319 10.10 13.81 14.48
N HIS A 320 10.24 13.50 15.77
CA HIS A 320 9.22 13.81 16.79
C HIS A 320 9.04 15.31 17.02
N SER A 321 10.11 16.11 16.94
CA SER A 321 10.00 17.57 17.09
C SER A 321 9.19 18.21 15.95
N ASN A 322 9.18 17.61 14.75
CA ASN A 322 8.35 18.08 13.65
C ASN A 322 6.91 17.61 13.83
N LEU A 323 6.69 16.29 13.98
CA LEU A 323 5.36 15.70 14.23
C LEU A 323 4.59 16.40 15.36
N SER A 324 5.22 16.59 16.51
CA SER A 324 4.58 17.19 17.68
C SER A 324 4.36 18.71 17.61
N SER A 325 4.79 19.36 16.51
CA SER A 325 4.52 20.77 16.21
C SER A 325 3.42 20.97 15.16
N THR A 326 3.07 19.92 14.40
CA THR A 326 2.16 19.98 13.24
C THR A 326 0.86 19.21 13.46
N VAL A 327 0.89 18.04 14.10
CA VAL A 327 -0.31 17.21 14.26
C VAL A 327 -1.18 17.68 15.43
N PRO A 328 -2.53 17.63 15.32
CA PRO A 328 -3.44 18.14 16.36
C PRO A 328 -3.59 17.20 17.58
N LEU A 329 -2.64 16.30 17.82
CA LEU A 329 -2.70 15.30 18.90
C LEU A 329 -1.78 15.70 20.07
N THR A 330 -2.04 15.13 21.25
CA THR A 330 -1.25 15.43 22.45
C THR A 330 0.21 14.97 22.29
N ASN A 331 1.18 15.86 22.53
CA ASN A 331 2.60 15.48 22.57
C ASN A 331 2.88 14.65 23.84
N ARG A 332 3.35 13.42 23.68
CA ARG A 332 3.75 12.52 24.78
C ARG A 332 5.26 12.25 24.83
N GLY A 333 6.04 12.85 23.94
CA GLY A 333 7.49 12.81 23.93
C GLY A 333 8.16 11.53 23.42
N LEU A 334 9.46 11.48 23.68
CA LEU A 334 10.38 10.40 23.30
C LEU A 334 10.52 9.37 24.42
N GLY A 335 10.51 8.08 24.08
CA GLY A 335 10.73 6.98 25.03
C GLY A 335 11.84 6.03 24.59
N GLN A 336 12.78 5.69 25.48
CA GLN A 336 13.73 4.61 25.21
C GLN A 336 13.08 3.26 25.54
N THR A 337 13.16 2.29 24.64
CA THR A 337 12.53 0.97 24.82
C THR A 337 13.28 -0.15 24.10
N GLY A 338 13.14 -1.38 24.61
CA GLY A 338 13.67 -2.59 24.01
C GLY A 338 12.71 -3.26 23.03
N TYR A 339 12.10 -2.52 22.10
CA TYR A 339 11.31 -3.13 21.02
C TYR A 339 12.23 -3.86 20.04
N LYS A 340 11.86 -5.08 19.62
CA LYS A 340 12.79 -5.98 18.92
C LYS A 340 13.28 -5.40 17.58
N VAL A 341 12.38 -4.78 16.81
CA VAL A 341 12.72 -4.07 15.56
C VAL A 341 13.69 -2.90 15.77
N LEU A 342 13.74 -2.30 16.96
CA LEU A 342 14.67 -1.20 17.29
C LEU A 342 16.00 -1.68 17.87
N ARG A 343 16.05 -2.91 18.41
CA ARG A 343 17.28 -3.53 18.94
C ARG A 343 18.07 -4.32 17.91
N ASN A 344 17.36 -4.89 16.92
CA ASN A 344 17.92 -5.80 15.94
C ASN A 344 18.23 -5.11 14.60
N THR A 345 17.84 -3.84 14.43
CA THR A 345 18.18 -3.04 13.26
C THR A 345 19.49 -2.30 13.49
N ASP A 346 20.43 -2.42 12.55
CA ASP A 346 21.77 -1.82 12.65
C ASP A 346 21.77 -0.32 12.32
N ALA A 347 20.82 0.12 11.49
CA ALA A 347 20.59 1.52 11.11
C ALA A 347 19.98 2.36 12.27
N PRO A 348 20.04 3.70 12.20
CA PRO A 348 19.27 4.57 13.08
C PRO A 348 17.77 4.23 13.03
N ALA A 349 17.23 3.71 14.14
CA ALA A 349 15.90 3.08 14.16
C ALA A 349 14.95 3.73 15.17
N ILE A 350 13.72 4.02 14.73
CA ILE A 350 12.62 4.52 15.55
C ILE A 350 11.30 3.80 15.28
N LEU A 351 10.39 3.86 16.26
CA LEU A 351 8.98 3.46 16.11
C LEU A 351 8.08 4.64 16.46
N LEU A 352 7.12 4.94 15.58
CA LEU A 352 6.17 6.03 15.71
C LEU A 352 4.81 5.48 16.15
N GLU A 353 4.33 5.95 17.29
CA GLU A 353 2.99 5.72 17.81
C GLU A 353 2.15 6.95 17.47
N LEU A 354 1.36 6.87 16.40
CA LEU A 354 0.73 8.02 15.75
C LEU A 354 -0.65 8.39 16.36
N GLY A 355 -0.86 8.14 17.65
CA GLY A 355 -2.13 8.34 18.35
C GLY A 355 -2.75 7.04 18.82
N PHE A 356 -3.77 7.12 19.69
CA PHE A 356 -4.38 5.97 20.35
C PHE A 356 -5.66 5.51 19.63
N ILE A 357 -5.64 4.32 19.03
CA ILE A 357 -6.78 3.71 18.33
C ILE A 357 -7.96 3.36 19.27
N THR A 358 -7.72 3.34 20.59
CA THR A 358 -8.74 3.18 21.63
C THR A 358 -9.29 4.50 22.19
N ASN A 359 -8.76 5.66 21.78
CA ASN A 359 -9.25 6.96 22.22
C ASN A 359 -10.21 7.57 21.18
N PRO A 360 -11.40 8.07 21.57
CA PRO A 360 -12.38 8.59 20.62
C PRO A 360 -11.91 9.82 19.81
N TYR A 361 -11.06 10.68 20.38
CA TYR A 361 -10.58 11.88 19.71
C TYR A 361 -9.48 11.52 18.70
N ASP A 362 -8.40 10.87 19.16
CA ASP A 362 -7.32 10.39 18.30
C ASP A 362 -7.89 9.54 17.16
N LEU A 363 -8.76 8.56 17.44
CA LEU A 363 -9.38 7.71 16.42
C LEU A 363 -10.15 8.51 15.35
N SER A 364 -10.83 9.60 15.73
CA SER A 364 -11.52 10.47 14.78
C SER A 364 -10.58 11.28 13.87
N VAL A 365 -9.33 11.50 14.32
CA VAL A 365 -8.31 12.26 13.61
C VAL A 365 -7.45 11.34 12.73
N ILE A 366 -6.92 10.24 13.28
CA ILE A 366 -5.93 9.37 12.62
C ILE A 366 -6.43 8.67 11.36
N GLN A 367 -7.75 8.45 11.27
CA GLN A 367 -8.41 7.89 10.09
C GLN A 367 -8.54 8.89 8.92
N THR A 368 -8.25 10.18 9.13
CA THR A 368 -8.36 11.19 8.07
C THR A 368 -7.14 11.20 7.15
N ALA A 369 -7.36 11.41 5.85
CA ALA A 369 -6.28 11.59 4.89
C ALA A 369 -5.40 12.80 5.24
N ASP A 370 -6.00 13.89 5.72
CA ASP A 370 -5.32 15.12 6.13
C ASP A 370 -4.32 14.84 7.27
N TYR A 371 -4.68 14.03 8.27
CA TYR A 371 -3.76 13.62 9.32
C TYR A 371 -2.60 12.80 8.76
N GLN A 372 -2.88 11.80 7.91
CA GLN A 372 -1.87 10.93 7.34
C GLN A 372 -0.89 11.68 6.43
N GLN A 373 -1.37 12.66 5.66
CA GLN A 373 -0.53 13.57 4.88
C GLN A 373 0.30 14.48 5.80
N THR A 374 -0.30 15.05 6.85
CA THR A 374 0.41 15.90 7.82
C THR A 374 1.55 15.13 8.50
N VAL A 375 1.31 13.88 8.90
CA VAL A 375 2.33 12.96 9.41
C VAL A 375 3.44 12.73 8.38
N ALA A 376 3.08 12.45 7.13
CA ALA A 376 4.04 12.17 6.05
C ALA A 376 4.98 13.36 5.76
N GLU A 377 4.44 14.57 5.60
CA GLU A 377 5.24 15.80 5.44
C GLU A 377 6.11 16.08 6.68
N SER A 378 5.58 15.83 7.88
CA SER A 378 6.31 16.05 9.14
C SER A 378 7.47 15.06 9.34
N ILE A 379 7.34 13.82 8.85
CA ILE A 379 8.43 12.85 8.80
C ILE A 379 9.46 13.27 7.75
N ALA A 380 9.02 13.72 6.57
CA ALA A 380 9.92 14.22 5.52
C ALA A 380 10.77 15.40 6.00
N GLN A 381 10.14 16.43 6.58
CA GLN A 381 10.85 17.57 7.18
C GLN A 381 11.69 17.15 8.39
N GLY A 382 11.22 16.20 9.20
CA GLY A 382 11.97 15.61 10.31
C GLY A 382 13.25 14.92 9.87
N LEU A 383 13.23 14.22 8.74
CA LEU A 383 14.40 13.58 8.12
C LEU A 383 15.33 14.61 7.46
N LEU A 384 14.79 15.62 6.75
CA LEU A 384 15.61 16.72 6.23
C LEU A 384 16.40 17.40 7.34
N ASN A 385 15.75 17.71 8.46
CA ASN A 385 16.39 18.31 9.63
C ASN A 385 17.38 17.38 10.35
N TYR A 386 17.43 16.09 10.03
CA TYR A 386 18.33 15.09 10.63
C TYR A 386 19.56 14.81 9.75
N PHE A 387 19.40 14.86 8.43
CA PHE A 387 20.47 14.59 7.47
C PHE A 387 21.25 15.84 7.01
N HIS A 388 20.71 17.05 7.24
CA HIS A 388 21.30 18.34 6.85
C HIS A 388 21.47 19.29 8.06
#